data_AF-A0A524GTC4-F1
#
_entry.id   AF-A0A524GTC4-F1
#
_cell.length_a   1.000
_cell.length_b   1.000
_cell.length_c   1.000
_cell.angle_alpha   90.00
_cell.angle_beta   90.00
_cell.angle_gamma   90.00
#
_symmetry.space_group_name_H-M   'P 1'
#
loop_
_entity.id
_entity.type
_entity.pdbx_description
1 polymer ?
#
loop_
_entity_poly.entity_id
_entity_poly.type
_entity_poly.pdbx_seq_one_letter_code
_entity_poly.pdbx_strand_id
1 'polypeptide(L)'
;VVDFLMGVGKDFKQVVTIQAYFGMMSKILLGLGLVFEMPMLMFFLARIGIVNARQLLKGFRWAVLGIFVTAAVITPTPDIATQTVFAVPMILLYLLGVVVAAIFGRKREPDE
;
A
#
# COMPACT_ATOMS: atom_id res chain seq x y z
N VAL A 1 2.09 -20.85 -43.03
CA VAL A 1 2.96 -20.88 -41.83
C VAL A 1 2.41 -20.00 -40.71
N VAL A 2 2.09 -18.72 -40.97
CA VAL A 2 1.54 -17.81 -39.93
C VAL A 2 0.20 -18.31 -39.37
N ASP A 3 -0.74 -18.78 -40.21
CA ASP A 3 -2.01 -19.36 -39.74
C ASP A 3 -1.84 -20.66 -38.94
N PHE A 4 -0.83 -21.47 -39.27
CA PHE A 4 -0.49 -22.67 -38.53
C PHE A 4 0.05 -22.34 -37.13
N LEU A 5 0.95 -21.35 -37.05
CA LEU A 5 1.49 -20.86 -35.78
C LEU A 5 0.43 -20.16 -34.92
N MET A 6 -0.46 -19.37 -35.54
CA MET A 6 -1.61 -18.77 -34.85
C MET A 6 -2.65 -19.82 -34.41
N GLY A 7 -2.81 -20.91 -35.16
CA GLY A 7 -3.67 -22.04 -34.79
C GLY A 7 -3.14 -22.82 -33.59
N VAL A 8 -1.84 -23.15 -33.59
CA VAL A 8 -1.18 -23.85 -32.48
C VAL A 8 -1.05 -22.95 -31.24
N GLY A 9 -0.79 -21.66 -31.43
CA GLY A 9 -0.64 -20.69 -30.33
C GLY A 9 -1.94 -20.36 -29.59
N LYS A 10 -3.12 -20.56 -30.21
CA LYS A 10 -4.43 -20.28 -29.58
C LYS A 10 -4.75 -21.19 -28.39
N ASP A 11 -4.20 -22.40 -28.36
CA ASP A 11 -4.44 -23.36 -27.28
C ASP A 11 -3.37 -23.32 -26.17
N PHE A 12 -2.32 -22.50 -26.32
CA PHE A 12 -1.36 -22.23 -25.26
C PHE A 12 -1.98 -21.30 -24.21
N LYS A 13 -2.79 -21.86 -23.32
CA LYS A 13 -3.13 -21.21 -22.06
C LYS A 13 -1.92 -21.28 -21.15
N GLN A 14 -1.32 -20.13 -20.83
CA GLN A 14 -0.28 -20.05 -19.80
C GLN A 14 -0.86 -20.56 -18.48
N VAL A 15 -0.54 -21.81 -18.13
CA VAL A 15 -0.94 -22.42 -16.87
C VAL A 15 -0.06 -21.81 -15.79
N VAL A 16 -0.55 -20.75 -15.13
CA VAL A 16 0.07 -20.26 -13.91
C VAL A 16 0.02 -21.41 -12.90
N THR A 17 1.19 -21.87 -12.46
CA THR A 17 1.25 -22.96 -11.48
C THR A 17 0.60 -22.53 -10.18
N ILE A 18 -0.05 -23.46 -9.49
CA ILE A 18 -0.68 -23.19 -8.19
C ILE A 18 0.35 -22.58 -7.23
N GLN A 19 1.58 -23.07 -7.25
CA GLN A 19 2.68 -22.54 -6.42
C GLN A 19 2.99 -21.07 -6.73
N ALA A 20 3.00 -20.67 -8.01
CA ALA A 20 3.22 -19.28 -8.40
C ALA A 20 2.05 -18.38 -7.97
N TYR A 21 0.82 -18.85 -8.12
CA TYR A 21 -0.37 -18.11 -7.67
C TYR A 21 -0.38 -17.91 -6.15
N PHE A 22 -0.17 -18.98 -5.37
CA PHE A 22 -0.08 -18.90 -3.92
C PHE A 22 1.07 -18.03 -3.47
N GLY A 23 2.24 -18.11 -4.12
CA GLY A 23 3.39 -17.24 -3.81
C GLY A 23 3.09 -15.76 -4.04
N MET A 24 2.38 -15.43 -5.12
CA MET A 24 1.94 -14.06 -5.41
C MET A 24 0.91 -13.58 -4.38
N MET A 25 -0.12 -14.38 -4.12
CA MET A 25 -1.19 -14.05 -3.18
C MET A 25 -0.64 -13.83 -1.76
N SER A 26 0.24 -14.72 -1.29
CA SER A 26 0.86 -14.61 0.03
C SER A 26 1.68 -13.32 0.17
N LYS A 27 2.46 -12.93 -0.86
CA LYS A 27 3.21 -11.66 -0.84
C LYS A 27 2.28 -10.46 -0.75
N ILE A 28 1.19 -10.46 -1.53
CA ILE A 28 0.21 -9.37 -1.50
C ILE A 28 -0.47 -9.28 -0.12
N LEU A 29 -0.91 -10.42 0.43
CA LEU A 29 -1.57 -10.47 1.74
C LEU A 29 -0.65 -9.99 2.86
N LEU A 30 0.62 -10.44 2.87
CA LEU A 30 1.60 -10.01 3.88
C LEU A 30 1.90 -8.51 3.75
N GLY A 31 2.13 -8.03 2.52
CA GLY A 31 2.35 -6.61 2.27
C GLY A 31 1.17 -5.75 2.70
N LEU A 32 -0.05 -6.16 2.34
CA LEU A 32 -1.27 -5.46 2.73
C LEU A 32 -1.47 -5.46 4.25
N GLY A 33 -1.25 -6.60 4.92
CA GLY A 33 -1.33 -6.72 6.38
C GLY A 33 -0.42 -5.72 7.08
N LEU A 34 0.83 -5.61 6.63
CA LEU A 34 1.80 -4.64 7.18
C LEU A 34 1.34 -3.19 6.99
N VAL A 35 0.76 -2.84 5.84
CA VAL A 35 0.19 -1.50 5.61
C VAL A 35 -1.00 -1.24 6.55
N PHE A 36 -1.85 -2.24 6.76
CA PHE A 36 -3.01 -2.12 7.65
C PHE A 36 -2.64 -1.86 9.10
N GLU A 37 -1.40 -2.12 9.53
CA GLU A 37 -0.91 -1.74 10.87
C GLU A 37 -0.60 -0.25 11.01
N MET A 38 -0.38 0.47 9.89
CA MET A 38 0.01 1.88 9.90
C MET A 38 -0.96 2.81 10.69
N PRO A 39 -2.30 2.71 10.58
CA PRO A 39 -3.24 3.48 11.39
C PRO A 39 -3.05 3.25 12.89
N MET A 40 -2.82 1.99 13.29
CA MET A 40 -2.64 1.62 14.69
C MET A 40 -1.29 2.15 15.21
N LEU A 41 -0.22 2.05 14.41
CA LEU A 41 1.08 2.65 14.75
C LEU A 41 0.98 4.17 14.91
N MET A 42 0.33 4.86 13.97
CA MET A 42 0.10 6.31 14.07
C MET A 42 -0.70 6.69 15.30
N PHE A 43 -1.72 5.91 15.66
CA PHE A 43 -2.49 6.10 16.89
C PHE A 43 -1.60 6.01 18.13
N PHE A 44 -0.78 4.95 18.26
CA PHE A 44 0.11 4.78 19.40
C PHE A 44 1.12 5.92 19.51
N LEU A 45 1.75 6.30 18.40
CA LEU A 45 2.72 7.40 18.37
C LEU A 45 2.05 8.75 18.72
N ALA A 46 0.83 8.99 18.26
CA ALA A 46 0.07 10.20 18.58
C ALA A 46 -0.38 10.23 20.04
N ARG A 47 -0.67 9.07 20.63
CA ARG A 47 -1.09 8.94 22.03
C ARG A 47 0.05 9.24 23.01
N ILE A 48 1.25 8.75 22.72
CA ILE A 48 2.48 9.06 23.48
C ILE A 48 2.93 10.51 23.20
N GLY A 49 2.41 11.12 22.13
CA GLY A 49 2.64 12.50 21.76
C GLY A 49 3.83 12.68 20.82
N ILE A 50 4.46 11.62 20.31
CA ILE A 50 5.63 11.70 19.41
C ILE A 50 5.26 12.42 18.11
N VAL A 51 4.10 12.10 17.53
CA VAL A 51 3.59 12.68 16.28
C VAL A 51 2.29 13.45 16.51
N ASN A 52 2.07 14.51 15.75
CA ASN A 52 0.82 15.26 15.72
C ASN A 52 0.15 15.13 14.34
N ALA A 53 -1.18 15.10 14.30
CA ALA A 53 -1.95 15.12 13.04
C ALA A 53 -1.52 16.24 12.09
N ARG A 54 -1.18 17.43 12.61
CA ARG A 54 -0.68 18.54 11.77
C ARG A 54 0.67 18.26 11.12
N GLN A 55 1.55 17.52 11.81
CA GLN A 55 2.84 17.09 11.26
C GLN A 55 2.64 16.00 10.19
N LEU A 56 1.74 15.04 10.46
CA LEU A 56 1.39 14.00 9.49
C LEU A 56 0.80 14.62 8.22
N LEU A 57 -0.13 15.57 8.34
CA LEU A 57 -0.69 16.29 7.18
C LEU A 57 0.39 17.07 6.39
N LYS A 58 1.32 17.77 7.07
CA LYS A 58 2.45 18.43 6.38
C LYS A 58 3.35 17.42 5.66
N GLY A 59 3.51 16.23 6.23
CA GLY A 59 4.26 15.10 5.68
C GLY A 59 3.54 14.30 4.59
N PHE A 60 2.30 14.65 4.22
CA PHE A 60 1.49 13.86 3.29
C PHE A 60 2.19 13.56 1.96
N ARG A 61 2.94 14.52 1.41
CA ARG A 61 3.74 14.33 0.18
C ARG A 61 4.76 13.19 0.32
N TRP A 62 5.39 13.05 1.48
CA TRP A 62 6.37 12.02 1.78
C TRP A 62 5.69 10.68 2.07
N ALA A 63 4.52 10.71 2.71
CA ALA A 63 3.70 9.52 2.92
C ALA A 63 3.23 8.92 1.59
N VAL A 64 2.74 9.75 0.66
CA VAL A 64 2.34 9.31 -0.69
C VAL A 64 3.52 8.69 -1.43
N LEU A 65 4.70 9.33 -1.41
CA LEU A 65 5.91 8.77 -2.01
C LEU A 65 6.25 7.39 -1.40
N GLY A 66 6.26 7.29 -0.07
CA GLY A 66 6.51 6.03 0.63
C GLY A 66 5.50 4.94 0.26
N ILE A 67 4.22 5.31 0.14
CA ILE A 67 3.15 4.40 -0.27
C ILE A 67 3.38 3.87 -1.68
N PHE A 68 3.75 4.71 -2.65
CA PHE A 68 4.06 4.27 -4.00
C PHE A 68 5.30 3.36 -4.03
N VAL A 69 6.32 3.64 -3.23
CA VAL A 69 7.49 2.76 -3.08
C VAL A 69 7.07 1.40 -2.51
N THR A 70 6.27 1.37 -1.44
CA THR A 70 5.78 0.11 -0.85
C THR A 70 4.87 -0.64 -1.82
N ALA A 71 3.97 0.06 -2.54
CA ALA A 71 3.13 -0.53 -3.57
C ALA A 71 3.97 -1.16 -4.68
N ALA A 72 5.07 -0.52 -5.11
CA ALA A 72 5.99 -1.08 -6.10
C ALA A 72 6.67 -2.38 -5.64
N VAL A 73 6.93 -2.53 -4.34
CA VAL A 73 7.52 -3.76 -3.77
C VAL A 73 6.48 -4.89 -3.67
N ILE A 74 5.23 -4.55 -3.35
CA ILE A 74 4.15 -5.54 -3.17
C ILE A 74 3.60 -6.02 -4.52
N THR A 75 3.47 -5.11 -5.49
CA THR A 75 2.79 -5.39 -6.76
C THR A 75 3.67 -6.27 -7.65
N PRO A 76 3.15 -7.38 -8.19
CA PRO A 76 3.94 -8.31 -9.00
C PRO A 76 4.37 -7.71 -10.36
N THR A 77 3.53 -6.85 -10.94
CA THR A 77 3.88 -6.04 -12.11
C THR A 77 3.93 -4.58 -11.64
N PRO A 78 5.11 -3.94 -11.57
CA PRO A 78 5.22 -2.54 -11.16
C PRO A 78 4.78 -1.61 -12.29
N ASP A 79 3.55 -1.77 -12.78
CA ASP A 79 2.93 -0.90 -13.77
C ASP A 79 2.06 0.17 -13.10
N ILE A 80 1.91 1.32 -13.75
CA ILE A 80 1.25 2.51 -13.17
C ILE A 80 -0.20 2.20 -12.75
N ALA A 81 -0.92 1.41 -13.54
CA ALA A 81 -2.32 1.13 -13.29
C ALA A 81 -2.47 0.24 -12.05
N THR A 82 -1.78 -0.90 -12.00
CA THR A 82 -1.87 -1.82 -10.85
C THR A 82 -1.29 -1.18 -9.59
N GLN A 83 -0.15 -0.47 -9.67
CA GLN A 83 0.41 0.24 -8.52
C GLN A 83 -0.55 1.26 -7.93
N THR A 84 -1.27 2.01 -8.77
CA THR A 84 -2.24 3.00 -8.30
C THR A 84 -3.42 2.33 -7.59
N VAL A 85 -3.87 1.16 -8.09
CA VAL A 85 -4.93 0.37 -7.43
C VAL A 85 -4.54 -0.04 -6.01
N PHE A 86 -3.26 -0.35 -5.75
CA PHE A 86 -2.77 -0.60 -4.40
C PHE A 86 -2.51 0.68 -3.61
N ALA A 87 -1.99 1.73 -4.24
CA ALA A 87 -1.67 2.98 -3.55
C ALA A 87 -2.93 3.69 -3.00
N VAL A 88 -4.06 3.64 -3.72
CA VAL A 88 -5.32 4.27 -3.29
C VAL A 88 -5.78 3.80 -1.90
N PRO A 89 -5.98 2.49 -1.63
CA PRO A 89 -6.37 2.02 -0.31
C PRO A 89 -5.31 2.31 0.76
N MET A 90 -4.02 2.27 0.40
CA MET A 90 -2.93 2.63 1.33
C MET A 90 -2.99 4.11 1.75
N ILE A 91 -3.29 5.02 0.82
CA ILE A 91 -3.47 6.46 1.11
C ILE A 91 -4.70 6.67 2.00
N LEU A 92 -5.79 5.95 1.75
CA LEU A 92 -6.98 6.00 2.61
C LEU A 92 -6.67 5.54 4.03
N LEU A 93 -5.89 4.47 4.21
CA LEU A 93 -5.44 4.01 5.52
C LEU A 93 -4.56 5.06 6.21
N TYR A 94 -3.66 5.71 5.46
CA TYR A 94 -2.87 6.80 5.99
C TYR A 94 -3.75 7.93 6.51
N LEU A 95 -4.69 8.42 5.69
CA LEU A 95 -5.63 9.46 6.07
C LEU A 95 -6.48 9.07 7.28
N LEU A 96 -6.94 7.82 7.34
CA LEU A 96 -7.66 7.29 8.50
C LEU A 96 -6.80 7.32 9.77
N GLY A 97 -5.53 6.92 9.68
CA GLY A 97 -4.59 7.03 10.79
C GLY A 97 -4.33 8.48 11.23
N VAL A 98 -4.27 9.43 10.28
CA VAL A 98 -4.16 10.86 10.59
C VAL A 98 -5.40 11.37 11.32
N VAL A 99 -6.60 10.97 10.89
CA VAL A 99 -7.86 11.35 11.56
C VAL A 99 -7.90 10.79 12.97
N VAL A 100 -7.52 9.52 13.15
CA VAL A 100 -7.43 8.89 14.47
C VAL A 100 -6.40 9.62 15.35
N ALA A 101 -5.24 9.96 14.81
CA ALA A 101 -4.24 10.77 15.51
C ALA A 101 -4.73 12.18 15.84
N ALA A 102 -5.63 12.77 15.05
CA ALA A 102 -6.20 14.09 15.32
C ALA A 102 -7.22 14.06 16.47
N ILE A 103 -8.03 13.00 16.53
CA ILE A 103 -9.08 12.84 17.55
C ILE A 103 -8.47 12.40 18.90
N PHE A 104 -7.55 11.43 18.87
CA PHE A 104 -6.99 10.82 20.08
C PHE A 104 -5.58 11.29 20.45
N GLY A 105 -4.94 12.06 19.57
CA GLY A 105 -3.61 12.61 19.82
C GLY A 105 -3.62 13.64 20.92
N ARG A 106 -2.56 13.65 21.73
CA ARG A 106 -2.38 14.65 22.77
C ARG A 106 -2.13 16.01 22.10
N LYS A 107 -2.92 17.04 22.43
CA LYS A 107 -2.64 18.43 22.00
C LYS A 107 -1.26 18.81 22.53
N ARG A 108 -0.24 18.83 21.66
CA ARG A 108 0.99 19.57 21.92
C ARG A 108 0.65 21.05 21.75
N GLU A 109 0.80 21.81 22.82
CA GLU A 109 0.88 23.27 22.72
C GLU A 109 2.02 23.60 21.74
N PRO A 110 1.84 24.61 20.85
CA PRO A 110 2.92 25.03 19.97
C PRO A 110 4.06 25.52 20.86
N ASP A 111 5.22 24.86 20.78
CA ASP A 111 6.46 25.42 21.31
C ASP A 111 6.67 26.78 20.62
N GLU A 112 6.87 27.80 21.46
CA GLU A 112 7.06 29.23 21.11
C GLU A 112 8.23 29.49 20.15
#